data_AF-A0A534HTW7-F1
#
_entry.id   AF-A0A534HTW7-F1
#
_cell.length_a   1.000
_cell.length_b   1.000
_cell.length_c   1.000
_cell.angle_alpha   90.00
_cell.angle_beta   90.00
_cell.angle_gamma   90.00
#
_symmetry.space_group_name_H-M   'P 1'
#
loop_
_entity.id
_entity.type
_entity.pdbx_description
1 polymer ?
#
loop_
_entity_poly.entity_id
_entity_poly.type
_entity_poly.pdbx_seq_one_letter_code
_entity_poly.pdbx_strand_id
1 'polypeptide(L)'
;MPRGLRSSTTRRASSSTVEITSPRCRDVDAFAALRFAIGGGFLLAAASSDLRARKVSDRWWIALGSIGLVLLAVQLDVERADAAAAALLGSAALLFYAIFFGDPLLDQDGFHLRPLRIGLFLAAGALFVFPAALHAALGEGLPRETLDLYSLPAMVVIYQGFYWARLLHGGADAKGLIALSLLVPTYPEASPFPLLAAGPRAEGLFRSVFPFSLVVWVDALVLFLAIPLGLVLANTIRGDFALPQAFLGYRARVDAFPRFVWLMEKIDDRGQHVLVLFPKRGTKVEENLSRLRAAGIERVWVTPQIPFMVLILGGFVLAFLGGNLLLAILRPGA
;
A
#
# COMPACT_ATOMS: atom_id res chain seq x y z
N MET A 1 49.95 66.32 34.36
CA MET A 1 48.75 66.80 33.64
C MET A 1 47.56 65.94 34.08
N PRO A 2 46.38 66.55 34.31
CA PRO A 2 45.26 65.94 35.05
C PRO A 2 44.16 65.33 34.15
N ARG A 3 43.20 64.67 34.80
CA ARG A 3 41.81 64.27 34.43
C ARG A 3 41.64 62.75 34.56
N GLY A 4 40.70 62.21 35.32
CA GLY A 4 39.61 62.76 36.12
C GLY A 4 38.64 61.62 36.45
N LEU A 5 38.28 61.48 37.72
CA LEU A 5 37.16 60.65 38.18
C LEU A 5 35.83 61.18 37.60
N ARG A 6 34.91 60.27 37.21
CA ARG A 6 33.58 60.13 37.83
C ARG A 6 32.72 59.07 37.13
N SER A 7 32.05 58.33 37.99
CA SER A 7 30.90 57.46 37.79
C SER A 7 29.71 58.17 37.15
N SER A 8 28.99 57.48 36.26
CA SER A 8 27.55 57.67 36.08
C SER A 8 26.87 56.35 35.73
N THR A 9 26.10 55.88 36.71
CA THR A 9 25.08 54.84 36.63
C THR A 9 24.00 55.24 35.63
N THR A 10 23.64 54.33 34.72
CA THR A 10 22.30 54.33 34.13
C THR A 10 21.85 52.89 33.84
N ARG A 11 20.95 52.41 34.70
CA ARG A 11 20.04 51.30 34.42
C ARG A 11 19.18 51.63 33.20
N ARG A 12 19.06 50.69 32.27
CA ARG A 12 17.91 50.38 31.40
C ARG A 12 18.38 49.27 30.45
N ALA A 13 17.59 48.29 30.05
CA ALA A 13 16.35 47.72 30.52
C ALA A 13 16.34 46.32 29.90
N SER A 14 15.74 45.37 30.59
CA SER A 14 15.39 44.08 30.01
C SER A 14 14.66 44.31 28.68
N SER A 15 15.30 43.85 27.60
CA SER A 15 14.59 43.20 26.51
C SER A 15 15.30 41.87 26.31
N SER A 16 15.03 40.97 27.25
CA SER A 16 14.98 39.55 26.94
C SER A 16 14.01 39.38 25.78
N THR A 17 14.50 39.53 24.55
CA THR A 17 13.87 38.88 23.42
C THR A 17 14.18 37.42 23.64
N VAL A 18 13.33 36.79 24.44
CA VAL A 18 13.07 35.38 24.40
C VAL A 18 12.77 35.12 22.93
N GLU A 19 13.80 34.72 22.19
CA GLU A 19 13.61 34.03 20.94
C GLU A 19 12.78 32.83 21.35
N ILE A 20 11.49 32.91 21.02
CA ILE A 20 10.51 31.87 21.24
C ILE A 20 11.05 30.74 20.36
N THR A 21 11.91 29.92 20.97
CA THR A 21 11.96 28.50 20.73
C THR A 21 10.51 28.08 20.85
N SER A 22 9.80 28.11 19.73
CA SER A 22 8.57 27.36 19.64
C SER A 22 9.01 25.96 20.05
N PRO A 23 8.43 25.41 21.12
CA PRO A 23 8.75 24.05 21.48
C PRO A 23 8.33 23.26 20.24
N ARG A 24 9.31 22.77 19.47
CA ARG A 24 9.17 21.49 18.80
C ARG A 24 8.93 20.52 19.93
N CYS A 25 7.68 20.48 20.38
CA CYS A 25 7.16 19.35 21.09
C CYS A 25 7.53 18.13 20.25
N ARG A 26 7.84 17.05 20.94
CA ARG A 26 7.96 15.69 20.42
C ARG A 26 6.60 15.20 19.91
N ASP A 27 5.95 15.99 19.06
CA ASP A 27 4.60 15.78 18.59
C ASP A 27 4.71 15.13 17.22
N VAL A 28 4.04 14.00 17.08
CA VAL A 28 3.76 13.36 15.80
C VAL A 28 3.25 14.43 14.85
N ASP A 29 3.82 14.51 13.64
CA ASP A 29 3.28 15.37 12.58
C ASP A 29 1.77 15.12 12.48
N ALA A 30 0.97 16.17 12.69
CA ALA A 30 -0.49 16.06 12.74
C ALA A 30 -1.03 15.44 11.45
N PHE A 31 -0.37 15.70 10.30
CA PHE A 31 -0.70 15.06 9.04
C PHE A 31 -0.36 13.57 9.04
N ALA A 32 0.80 13.17 9.57
CA ALA A 32 1.15 11.75 9.72
C ALA A 32 0.18 10.99 10.64
N ALA A 33 -0.21 11.57 11.77
CA ALA A 33 -1.20 10.98 12.68
C ALA A 33 -2.57 10.84 12.00
N LEU A 34 -3.02 11.87 11.29
CA LEU A 34 -4.28 11.86 10.57
C LEU A 34 -4.28 10.82 9.43
N ARG A 35 -3.19 10.73 8.67
CA ARG A 35 -2.97 9.71 7.64
C ARG A 35 -3.02 8.30 8.21
N PHE A 36 -2.36 8.07 9.34
CA PHE A 36 -2.38 6.78 10.03
C PHE A 36 -3.80 6.40 10.46
N ALA A 37 -4.52 7.33 11.09
CA ALA A 37 -5.88 7.11 11.56
C ALA A 37 -6.86 6.83 10.40
N ILE A 38 -6.82 7.63 9.35
CA ILE A 38 -7.68 7.47 8.17
C ILE A 38 -7.32 6.18 7.43
N GLY A 39 -6.04 5.98 7.10
CA GLY A 39 -5.56 4.81 6.38
C GLY A 39 -5.84 3.52 7.13
N GLY A 40 -5.50 3.48 8.43
CA GLY A 40 -5.78 2.35 9.31
C GLY A 40 -7.27 2.06 9.45
N GLY A 41 -8.11 3.10 9.61
CA GLY A 41 -9.56 2.96 9.70
C GLY A 41 -10.20 2.37 8.43
N PHE A 42 -9.83 2.90 7.27
CA PHE A 42 -10.32 2.39 5.98
C PHE A 42 -9.81 0.97 5.68
N LEU A 43 -8.54 0.69 5.95
CA LEU A 43 -7.97 -0.65 5.76
C LEU A 43 -8.59 -1.66 6.75
N LEU A 44 -8.90 -1.27 7.97
CA LEU A 44 -9.60 -2.12 8.94
C LEU A 44 -11.02 -2.45 8.46
N ALA A 45 -11.74 -1.45 7.94
CA ALA A 45 -13.05 -1.65 7.34
C ALA A 45 -12.98 -2.57 6.10
N ALA A 46 -11.99 -2.36 5.23
CA ALA A 46 -11.74 -3.18 4.06
C ALA A 46 -11.38 -4.63 4.44
N ALA A 47 -10.48 -4.82 5.40
CA ALA A 47 -10.10 -6.13 5.93
C ALA A 47 -11.29 -6.86 6.57
N SER A 48 -12.14 -6.14 7.32
CA SER A 48 -13.39 -6.70 7.88
C SER A 48 -14.36 -7.13 6.78
N SER A 49 -14.53 -6.31 5.73
CA SER A 49 -15.36 -6.66 4.56
C SER A 49 -14.79 -7.88 3.83
N ASP A 50 -13.49 -7.94 3.64
CA ASP A 50 -12.79 -9.04 2.96
C ASP A 50 -12.84 -10.35 3.76
N LEU A 51 -12.77 -10.27 5.09
CA LEU A 51 -12.97 -11.41 6.00
C LEU A 51 -14.40 -11.97 5.93
N ARG A 52 -15.40 -11.11 5.78
CA ARG A 52 -16.82 -11.53 5.76
C ARG A 52 -17.30 -11.99 4.39
N ALA A 53 -16.80 -11.37 3.31
CA ALA A 53 -17.39 -11.52 1.98
C ALA A 53 -16.37 -11.77 0.86
N ARG A 54 -15.06 -11.75 1.14
CA ARG A 54 -13.98 -11.84 0.13
C ARG A 54 -14.09 -10.80 -1.00
N LYS A 55 -14.74 -9.67 -0.67
CA LYS A 55 -15.04 -8.57 -1.59
C LYS A 55 -14.99 -7.26 -0.82
N VAL A 56 -14.42 -6.24 -1.44
CA VAL A 56 -14.42 -4.86 -0.96
C VAL A 56 -14.98 -3.98 -2.06
N SER A 57 -15.95 -3.12 -1.73
CA SER A 57 -16.57 -2.23 -2.72
C SER A 57 -15.64 -1.10 -3.12
N ASP A 58 -15.69 -0.70 -4.39
CA ASP A 58 -14.92 0.40 -4.94
C ASP A 58 -15.15 1.74 -4.22
N ARG A 59 -16.32 1.94 -3.60
CA ARG A 59 -16.67 3.18 -2.88
C ARG A 59 -15.69 3.50 -1.75
N TRP A 60 -15.15 2.48 -1.09
CA TRP A 60 -14.14 2.65 -0.03
C TRP A 60 -12.84 3.23 -0.58
N TRP A 61 -12.41 2.75 -1.75
CA TRP A 61 -11.17 3.20 -2.38
C TRP A 61 -11.30 4.59 -2.99
N ILE A 62 -12.43 4.89 -3.62
CA ILE A 62 -12.73 6.25 -4.10
C ILE A 62 -12.70 7.21 -2.92
N ALA A 63 -13.41 6.92 -1.83
CA ALA A 63 -13.42 7.80 -0.65
C ALA A 63 -12.02 7.98 -0.04
N LEU A 64 -11.25 6.90 0.15
CA LEU A 64 -9.89 6.97 0.69
C LEU A 64 -8.96 7.82 -0.19
N GLY A 65 -8.97 7.57 -1.50
CA GLY A 65 -8.14 8.32 -2.45
C GLY A 65 -8.56 9.79 -2.57
N SER A 66 -9.87 10.08 -2.59
CA SER A 66 -10.36 11.47 -2.56
C SER A 66 -9.96 12.21 -1.28
N ILE A 67 -10.07 11.56 -0.12
CA ILE A 67 -9.60 12.13 1.15
C ILE A 67 -8.09 12.37 1.10
N GLY A 68 -7.32 11.42 0.56
CA GLY A 68 -5.87 11.57 0.37
C GLY A 68 -5.50 12.77 -0.51
N LEU A 69 -6.16 12.91 -1.66
CA LEU A 69 -5.96 14.05 -2.57
C LEU A 69 -6.29 15.39 -1.91
N VAL A 70 -7.39 15.48 -1.16
CA VAL A 70 -7.76 16.71 -0.44
C VAL A 70 -6.76 17.02 0.66
N LEU A 71 -6.37 16.02 1.46
CA LEU A 71 -5.38 16.18 2.51
C LEU A 71 -4.04 16.68 1.95
N LEU A 72 -3.60 16.08 0.84
CA LEU A 72 -2.38 16.47 0.16
C LEU A 72 -2.48 17.87 -0.44
N ALA A 73 -3.61 18.24 -1.05
CA ALA A 73 -3.85 19.60 -1.53
C ALA A 73 -3.74 20.64 -0.41
N VAL A 74 -4.34 20.35 0.75
CA VAL A 74 -4.25 21.22 1.94
C VAL A 74 -2.81 21.31 2.44
N GLN A 75 -2.07 20.20 2.49
CA GLN A 75 -0.67 20.24 2.90
C GLN A 75 0.17 21.10 1.95
N LEU A 76 0.02 20.92 0.63
CA LEU A 76 0.76 21.69 -0.38
C LEU A 76 0.42 23.18 -0.30
N ASP A 77 -0.82 23.56 0.00
CA ASP A 77 -1.23 24.94 0.20
C ASP A 77 -0.59 25.55 1.47
N VAL A 78 -0.59 24.81 2.58
CA VAL A 78 0.05 25.23 3.84
C VAL A 78 1.56 25.40 3.67
N GLU A 79 2.21 24.52 2.94
CA GLU A 79 3.64 24.57 2.61
C GLU A 79 3.97 25.61 1.53
N ARG A 80 2.96 26.26 0.93
CA ARG A 80 3.09 27.19 -0.19
C ARG A 80 3.88 26.58 -1.36
N ALA A 81 3.56 25.34 -1.68
CA ALA A 81 4.17 24.60 -2.77
C ALA A 81 3.92 25.30 -4.12
N ASP A 82 4.83 25.06 -5.06
CA ASP A 82 4.83 25.70 -6.36
C ASP A 82 3.82 25.08 -7.34
N ALA A 83 3.71 25.68 -8.53
CA ALA A 83 2.84 25.18 -9.58
C ALA A 83 3.23 23.77 -10.06
N ALA A 84 4.50 23.37 -9.89
CA ALA A 84 4.96 22.03 -10.23
C ALA A 84 4.36 20.96 -9.31
N ALA A 85 4.30 21.21 -8.00
CA ALA A 85 3.65 20.33 -7.05
C ALA A 85 2.15 20.16 -7.36
N ALA A 86 1.46 21.26 -7.65
CA ALA A 86 0.05 21.24 -8.03
C ALA A 86 -0.21 20.46 -9.33
N ALA A 87 0.70 20.54 -10.31
CA ALA A 87 0.61 19.78 -11.55
C ALA A 87 0.72 18.26 -11.29
N LEU A 88 1.64 17.82 -10.43
CA LEU A 88 1.79 16.40 -10.09
C LEU A 88 0.57 15.86 -9.32
N LEU A 89 0.03 16.65 -8.39
CA LEU A 89 -1.23 16.32 -7.72
C LEU A 89 -2.39 16.18 -8.72
N GLY A 90 -2.51 17.13 -9.65
CA GLY A 90 -3.52 17.10 -10.71
C GLY A 90 -3.37 15.89 -11.63
N SER A 91 -2.14 15.56 -12.02
CA SER A 91 -1.82 14.35 -12.80
C SER A 91 -2.28 13.08 -12.07
N ALA A 92 -1.91 12.93 -10.80
CA ALA A 92 -2.28 11.80 -9.98
C ALA A 92 -3.81 11.68 -9.80
N ALA A 93 -4.50 12.81 -9.57
CA ALA A 93 -5.95 12.85 -9.45
C ALA A 93 -6.66 12.40 -10.74
N LEU A 94 -6.22 12.90 -11.90
CA LEU A 94 -6.79 12.50 -13.20
C LEU A 94 -6.60 11.01 -13.45
N LEU A 95 -5.39 10.49 -13.22
CA LEU A 95 -5.10 9.05 -13.38
C LEU A 95 -5.93 8.20 -12.42
N PHE A 96 -6.04 8.63 -11.16
CA PHE A 96 -6.82 7.93 -10.14
C PHE A 96 -8.30 7.82 -10.51
N TYR A 97 -8.95 8.93 -10.85
CA TYR A 97 -10.37 8.91 -11.20
C TYR A 97 -10.63 8.20 -12.52
N ALA A 98 -9.68 8.21 -13.47
CA ALA A 98 -9.77 7.44 -14.70
C ALA A 98 -9.83 5.91 -14.47
N ILE A 99 -9.49 5.40 -13.29
CA ILE A 99 -9.65 3.98 -12.92
C ILE A 99 -11.13 3.63 -12.70
N PHE A 100 -11.91 4.56 -12.15
CA PHE A 100 -13.29 4.31 -11.72
C PHE A 100 -14.33 4.80 -12.73
N PHE A 101 -13.97 5.78 -13.56
CA PHE A 101 -14.92 6.45 -14.45
C PHE A 101 -14.62 6.17 -15.93
N GLY A 102 -15.66 5.72 -16.64
CA GLY A 102 -15.64 5.41 -18.07
C GLY A 102 -15.11 4.00 -18.37
N ASP A 103 -15.54 3.42 -19.50
CA ASP A 103 -15.05 2.10 -19.90
C ASP A 103 -13.66 2.16 -20.56
N PRO A 104 -12.88 1.07 -20.44
CA PRO A 104 -11.45 1.06 -20.77
C PRO A 104 -11.19 1.34 -22.24
N LEU A 105 -9.99 1.86 -22.53
CA LEU A 105 -9.51 2.04 -23.91
C LEU A 105 -9.20 0.71 -24.59
N LEU A 106 -8.83 -0.30 -23.81
CA LEU A 106 -8.52 -1.65 -24.27
C LEU A 106 -9.36 -2.64 -23.46
N ASP A 107 -10.15 -3.44 -24.16
CA ASP A 107 -10.88 -4.57 -23.60
C ASP A 107 -10.66 -5.84 -24.44
N GLN A 108 -11.52 -6.84 -24.27
CA GLN A 108 -11.42 -8.11 -25.00
C GLN A 108 -11.79 -7.97 -26.49
N ASP A 109 -12.58 -6.96 -26.84
CA ASP A 109 -13.07 -6.70 -28.19
C ASP A 109 -12.11 -5.79 -28.98
N GLY A 110 -11.17 -5.13 -28.29
CA GLY A 110 -10.01 -4.49 -28.88
C GLY A 110 -9.78 -3.08 -28.33
N PHE A 111 -9.26 -2.20 -29.18
CA PHE A 111 -9.02 -0.80 -28.83
C PHE A 111 -10.24 0.07 -29.19
N HIS A 112 -10.75 0.79 -28.20
CA HIS A 112 -11.89 1.70 -28.35
C HIS A 112 -11.43 3.15 -28.28
N LEU A 113 -11.57 3.87 -29.40
CA LEU A 113 -11.31 5.30 -29.49
C LEU A 113 -12.32 6.10 -28.66
N ARG A 114 -11.94 6.45 -27.44
CA ARG A 114 -12.76 7.24 -26.49
C ARG A 114 -12.10 8.60 -26.29
N PRO A 115 -12.48 9.64 -27.06
CA PRO A 115 -11.75 10.90 -27.10
C PRO A 115 -11.66 11.60 -25.75
N LEU A 116 -12.72 11.55 -24.93
CA LEU A 116 -12.71 12.10 -23.58
C LEU A 116 -11.65 11.41 -22.70
N ARG A 117 -11.61 10.07 -22.71
CA ARG A 117 -10.66 9.30 -21.90
C ARG A 117 -9.22 9.47 -22.38
N ILE A 118 -9.01 9.50 -23.70
CA ILE A 118 -7.70 9.82 -24.29
C ILE A 118 -7.27 11.22 -23.86
N GLY A 119 -8.17 12.21 -23.93
CA GLY A 119 -7.91 13.58 -23.49
C GLY A 119 -7.51 13.66 -22.01
N LEU A 120 -8.17 12.90 -21.12
CA LEU A 120 -7.80 12.84 -19.70
C LEU A 120 -6.39 12.26 -19.48
N PHE A 121 -6.03 11.19 -20.20
CA PHE A 121 -4.68 10.63 -20.12
C PHE A 121 -3.62 11.56 -20.70
N LEU A 122 -3.91 12.25 -21.80
CA LEU A 122 -3.02 13.26 -22.37
C LEU A 122 -2.83 14.44 -21.42
N ALA A 123 -3.91 14.92 -20.79
CA ALA A 123 -3.85 15.97 -19.78
C ALA A 123 -3.01 15.52 -18.56
N ALA A 124 -3.24 14.30 -18.06
CA ALA A 124 -2.44 13.75 -16.97
C ALA A 124 -0.96 13.62 -17.33
N GLY A 125 -0.65 13.19 -18.56
CA GLY A 125 0.72 13.11 -19.08
C GLY A 125 1.38 14.48 -19.23
N ALA A 126 0.64 15.48 -19.73
CA ALA A 126 1.14 16.85 -19.84
C ALA A 126 1.46 17.43 -18.46
N LEU A 127 0.58 17.23 -17.47
CA LEU A 127 0.80 17.65 -16.08
C LEU A 127 1.98 16.92 -15.42
N PHE A 128 2.21 15.66 -15.76
CA PHE A 128 3.37 14.90 -15.27
C PHE A 128 4.71 15.43 -15.81
N VAL A 129 4.75 15.81 -17.10
CA VAL A 129 5.97 16.31 -17.76
C VAL A 129 6.22 17.78 -17.44
N PHE A 130 5.18 18.56 -17.15
CA PHE A 130 5.26 20.01 -16.94
C PHE A 130 6.34 20.46 -15.93
N PRO A 131 6.45 19.88 -14.71
CA PRO A 131 7.50 20.26 -13.76
C PRO A 131 8.92 20.13 -14.31
N ALA A 132 9.24 18.98 -14.92
CA ALA A 132 10.55 18.73 -15.50
C ALA A 132 10.84 19.67 -16.67
N ALA A 133 9.84 19.93 -17.53
CA ALA A 133 9.98 20.85 -18.65
C ALA A 133 10.20 22.29 -18.18
N LEU A 134 9.48 22.73 -17.15
CA LEU A 134 9.62 24.07 -16.56
C LEU A 134 11.03 24.27 -15.98
N HIS A 135 11.50 23.36 -15.14
CA HIS A 135 12.81 23.46 -14.51
C HIS A 135 13.95 23.38 -15.54
N ALA A 136 13.82 22.49 -16.54
CA ALA A 136 14.78 22.42 -17.65
C ALA A 136 14.81 23.73 -18.46
N ALA A 137 13.67 24.36 -18.70
CA ALA A 137 13.58 25.65 -19.41
C ALA A 137 14.18 26.81 -18.60
N LEU A 138 14.07 26.76 -17.27
CA LEU A 138 14.67 27.72 -16.36
C LEU A 138 16.18 27.47 -16.12
N GLY A 139 16.71 26.32 -16.56
CA GLY A 139 18.09 25.90 -16.30
C GLY A 139 18.34 25.47 -14.85
N GLU A 140 17.27 25.13 -14.11
CA GLU A 140 17.32 24.72 -12.71
C GLU A 140 17.19 23.20 -12.57
N GLY A 141 17.82 22.65 -11.52
CA GLY A 141 17.61 21.25 -11.14
C GLY A 141 16.25 21.06 -10.47
N LEU A 142 15.66 19.87 -10.58
CA LEU A 142 14.43 19.54 -9.87
C LEU A 142 14.66 19.52 -8.35
N PRO A 143 13.87 20.28 -7.56
CA PRO A 143 13.89 20.20 -6.11
C PRO A 143 13.57 18.79 -5.63
N ARG A 144 14.15 18.38 -4.50
CA ARG A 144 13.90 17.04 -3.93
C ARG A 144 12.43 16.82 -3.57
N GLU A 145 11.76 17.86 -3.08
CA GLU A 145 10.34 17.83 -2.75
C GLU A 145 9.49 17.51 -3.99
N THR A 146 9.78 18.15 -5.13
CA THR A 146 9.14 17.87 -6.41
C THR A 146 9.43 16.44 -6.89
N LEU A 147 10.68 15.97 -6.74
CA LEU A 147 11.06 14.59 -7.08
C LEU A 147 10.29 13.57 -6.24
N ASP A 148 10.05 13.84 -4.97
CA ASP A 148 9.27 12.95 -4.11
C ASP A 148 7.80 12.90 -4.55
N LEU A 149 7.23 14.01 -5.02
CA LEU A 149 5.86 14.07 -5.55
C LEU A 149 5.69 13.35 -6.89
N TYR A 150 6.75 13.09 -7.65
CA TYR A 150 6.67 12.26 -8.87
C TYR A 150 6.18 10.84 -8.59
N SER A 151 6.40 10.35 -7.36
CA SER A 151 5.91 9.04 -6.92
C SER A 151 4.38 8.92 -6.99
N LEU A 152 3.64 10.03 -6.81
CA LEU A 152 2.17 10.05 -6.80
C LEU A 152 1.58 9.47 -8.11
N PRO A 153 1.72 10.13 -9.28
CA PRO A 153 1.21 9.60 -10.54
C PRO A 153 1.96 8.33 -10.98
N ALA A 154 3.25 8.20 -10.67
CA ALA A 154 4.03 7.02 -11.03
C ALA A 154 3.47 5.74 -10.38
N MET A 155 3.13 5.78 -9.10
CA MET A 155 2.58 4.61 -8.39
C MET A 155 1.19 4.22 -8.90
N VAL A 156 0.37 5.18 -9.34
CA VAL A 156 -0.91 4.86 -10.01
C VAL A 156 -0.67 3.98 -11.24
N VAL A 157 0.27 4.39 -12.10
CA VAL A 157 0.62 3.66 -13.32
C VAL A 157 1.27 2.31 -12.99
N ILE A 158 2.20 2.27 -12.03
CA ILE A 158 2.91 1.06 -11.63
C ILE A 158 1.93 0.01 -11.09
N TYR A 159 1.03 0.36 -10.18
CA TYR A 159 0.06 -0.59 -9.64
C TYR A 159 -0.98 -1.02 -10.68
N GLN A 160 -1.35 -0.13 -11.60
CA GLN A 160 -2.17 -0.53 -12.74
C GLN A 160 -1.45 -1.54 -13.64
N GLY A 161 -0.14 -1.35 -13.84
CA GLY A 161 0.73 -2.30 -14.52
C GLY A 161 0.85 -3.64 -13.77
N PHE A 162 0.99 -3.62 -12.44
CA PHE A 162 1.02 -4.84 -11.62
C PHE A 162 -0.28 -5.62 -11.71
N TYR A 163 -1.43 -4.94 -11.75
CA TYR A 163 -2.71 -5.58 -11.99
C TYR A 163 -2.78 -6.22 -13.38
N TRP A 164 -2.34 -5.50 -14.43
CA TRP A 164 -2.35 -6.03 -15.79
C TRP A 164 -1.40 -7.22 -15.99
N ALA A 165 -0.21 -7.15 -15.41
CA ALA A 165 0.77 -8.22 -15.40
C ALA A 165 0.40 -9.40 -14.46
N ARG A 166 -0.75 -9.34 -13.79
CA ARG A 166 -1.23 -10.34 -12.82
C ARG A 166 -0.32 -10.55 -11.62
N LEU A 167 0.54 -9.58 -11.28
CA LEU A 167 1.25 -9.57 -9.99
C LEU A 167 0.23 -9.32 -8.85
N LEU A 168 -0.69 -8.38 -9.06
CA LEU A 168 -1.83 -8.13 -8.17
C LEU A 168 -3.07 -8.84 -8.72
N HIS A 169 -3.43 -9.97 -8.10
CA HIS A 169 -4.53 -10.82 -8.54
C HIS A 169 -5.92 -10.24 -8.23
N GLY A 170 -6.02 -9.30 -7.29
CA GLY A 170 -7.25 -8.62 -6.91
C GLY A 170 -7.29 -7.17 -7.37
N GLY A 171 -8.36 -6.78 -8.07
CA GLY A 171 -8.57 -5.37 -8.44
C GLY A 171 -8.77 -4.46 -7.21
N ALA A 172 -9.30 -5.00 -6.12
CA ALA A 172 -9.40 -4.27 -4.85
C ALA A 172 -8.02 -3.97 -4.25
N ASP A 173 -7.07 -4.92 -4.33
CA ASP A 173 -5.70 -4.77 -3.81
C ASP A 173 -4.98 -3.62 -4.52
N ALA A 174 -5.05 -3.59 -5.86
CA ALA A 174 -4.47 -2.52 -6.66
C ALA A 174 -5.09 -1.16 -6.34
N LYS A 175 -6.43 -1.07 -6.29
CA LYS A 175 -7.13 0.17 -5.93
C LYS A 175 -6.80 0.64 -4.51
N GLY A 176 -6.64 -0.29 -3.57
CA GLY A 176 -6.24 0.01 -2.20
C GLY A 176 -4.83 0.60 -2.12
N LEU A 177 -3.86 -0.03 -2.78
CA LEU A 177 -2.48 0.47 -2.81
C LEU A 177 -2.37 1.82 -3.54
N ILE A 178 -3.13 2.03 -4.61
CA ILE A 178 -3.23 3.33 -5.30
C ILE A 178 -3.85 4.38 -4.37
N ALA A 179 -4.94 4.06 -3.66
CA ALA A 179 -5.52 5.02 -2.72
C ALA A 179 -4.55 5.35 -1.57
N LEU A 180 -3.75 4.38 -1.10
CA LEU A 180 -2.72 4.60 -0.11
C LEU A 180 -1.58 5.49 -0.63
N SER A 181 -1.16 5.36 -1.89
CA SER A 181 -0.13 6.24 -2.46
C SER A 181 -0.57 7.69 -2.51
N LEU A 182 -1.87 7.95 -2.67
CA LEU A 182 -2.43 9.31 -2.63
C LEU A 182 -2.60 9.84 -1.20
N LEU A 183 -2.92 8.97 -0.24
CA LEU A 183 -3.06 9.34 1.16
C LEU A 183 -1.71 9.63 1.81
N VAL A 184 -0.72 8.78 1.56
CA VAL A 184 0.62 8.81 2.17
C VAL A 184 1.65 8.67 1.05
N PRO A 185 1.98 9.75 0.33
CA PRO A 185 2.90 9.70 -0.81
C PRO A 185 4.33 9.34 -0.39
N THR A 186 4.80 10.03 0.64
CA THR A 186 6.15 9.89 1.17
C THR A 186 6.12 9.22 2.53
N TYR A 187 7.27 8.72 2.95
CA TYR A 187 7.40 8.07 4.24
C TYR A 187 7.04 9.06 5.37
N PRO A 188 6.08 8.75 6.24
CA PRO A 188 5.64 9.67 7.30
C PRO A 188 6.74 9.88 8.34
N GLU A 189 7.00 11.14 8.68
CA GLU A 189 7.93 11.51 9.77
C GLU A 189 7.18 11.52 11.11
N ALA A 190 6.95 10.34 11.67
CA ALA A 190 6.17 10.19 12.90
C ALA A 190 7.05 9.81 14.09
N SER A 191 7.89 10.73 14.61
CA SER A 191 8.76 10.43 15.77
C SER A 191 7.96 9.84 16.95
N PRO A 192 8.35 8.69 17.54
CA PRO A 192 9.62 7.95 17.43
C PRO A 192 9.68 6.87 16.33
N PHE A 193 8.66 6.78 15.47
CA PHE A 193 8.52 5.81 14.39
C PHE A 193 9.02 6.37 13.05
N PRO A 194 9.51 5.51 12.14
CA PRO A 194 9.65 4.07 12.26
C PRO A 194 10.79 3.65 13.21
N LEU A 195 10.59 2.57 13.98
CA LEU A 195 11.61 2.05 14.92
C LEU A 195 12.88 1.55 14.19
N LEU A 196 12.73 1.07 12.96
CA LEU A 196 13.80 0.52 12.13
C LEU A 196 14.17 1.55 11.06
N ALA A 197 14.79 2.66 11.49
CA ALA A 197 15.30 3.68 10.56
C ALA A 197 16.40 3.09 9.69
N ALA A 198 16.36 3.30 8.36
CA ALA A 198 17.45 2.94 7.45
C ALA A 198 18.69 3.81 7.75
N GLY A 199 19.89 3.36 7.34
CA GLY A 199 21.09 4.22 7.48
C GLY A 199 20.98 5.49 6.62
N PRO A 200 21.64 6.61 6.98
CA PRO A 200 21.46 7.91 6.32
C PRO A 200 21.70 7.91 4.79
N ARG A 201 22.59 7.03 4.30
CA ARG A 201 22.87 6.88 2.86
C ARG A 201 21.82 6.06 2.11
N ALA A 202 21.20 5.11 2.80
CA ALA A 202 20.15 4.26 2.25
C ALA A 202 18.83 5.04 2.19
N GLU A 203 18.51 5.79 3.25
CA GLU A 203 17.24 6.47 3.43
C GLU A 203 16.88 7.45 2.29
N GLY A 204 17.84 8.22 1.78
CA GLY A 204 17.60 9.13 0.66
C GLY A 204 17.27 8.42 -0.65
N LEU A 205 17.98 7.33 -0.99
CA LEU A 205 17.69 6.55 -2.19
C LEU A 205 16.38 5.76 -2.04
N PHE A 206 16.12 5.19 -0.86
CA PHE A 206 14.91 4.43 -0.59
C PHE A 206 13.66 5.32 -0.52
N ARG A 207 13.72 6.57 -0.06
CA ARG A 207 12.55 7.48 -0.11
C ARG A 207 12.06 7.72 -1.52
N SER A 208 12.97 7.91 -2.48
CA SER A 208 12.59 8.18 -3.87
C SER A 208 12.28 6.90 -4.66
N VAL A 209 12.93 5.76 -4.34
CA VAL A 209 12.72 4.48 -5.06
C VAL A 209 11.62 3.61 -4.46
N PHE A 210 11.36 3.74 -3.16
CA PHE A 210 10.35 2.99 -2.40
C PHE A 210 9.36 3.94 -1.70
N PRO A 211 8.36 4.45 -2.44
CA PRO A 211 7.29 5.22 -1.84
C PRO A 211 6.54 4.39 -0.79
N PHE A 212 5.87 5.06 0.13
CA PHE A 212 5.30 4.41 1.32
C PHE A 212 4.36 3.25 0.97
N SER A 213 3.48 3.41 -0.02
CA SER A 213 2.57 2.35 -0.47
C SER A 213 3.31 1.09 -0.96
N LEU A 214 4.50 1.24 -1.55
CA LEU A 214 5.31 0.12 -2.02
C LEU A 214 5.91 -0.63 -0.83
N VAL A 215 6.35 0.08 0.20
CA VAL A 215 6.81 -0.53 1.47
C VAL A 215 5.67 -1.33 2.10
N VAL A 216 4.46 -0.77 2.18
CA VAL A 216 3.27 -1.48 2.67
C VAL A 216 3.02 -2.77 1.90
N TRP A 217 3.14 -2.74 0.57
CA TRP A 217 2.97 -3.94 -0.26
C TRP A 217 4.06 -4.98 -0.02
N VAL A 218 5.33 -4.57 0.10
CA VAL A 218 6.45 -5.46 0.40
C VAL A 218 6.28 -6.10 1.78
N ASP A 219 5.92 -5.33 2.80
CA ASP A 219 5.68 -5.85 4.15
C ASP A 219 4.49 -6.82 4.17
N ALA A 220 3.43 -6.52 3.42
CA ALA A 220 2.30 -7.44 3.23
C ALA A 220 2.72 -8.75 2.54
N LEU A 221 3.67 -8.70 1.60
CA LEU A 221 4.21 -9.89 0.93
C LEU A 221 5.10 -10.72 1.87
N VAL A 222 5.86 -10.08 2.76
CA VAL A 222 6.61 -10.77 3.82
C VAL A 222 5.65 -11.48 4.77
N LEU A 223 4.56 -10.83 5.18
CA LEU A 223 3.50 -11.45 5.97
C LEU A 223 2.83 -12.61 5.22
N PHE A 224 2.60 -12.46 3.91
CA PHE A 224 2.08 -13.54 3.07
C PHE A 224 3.00 -14.76 3.06
N LEU A 225 4.32 -14.56 3.03
CA LEU A 225 5.31 -15.65 3.06
C LEU A 225 5.32 -16.42 4.40
N ALA A 226 4.90 -15.80 5.50
CA ALA A 226 4.76 -16.47 6.78
C ALA A 226 3.59 -17.48 6.81
N ILE A 227 2.58 -17.32 5.94
CA ILE A 227 1.40 -18.20 5.87
C ILE A 227 1.75 -19.65 5.52
N PRO A 228 2.47 -19.96 4.42
CA PRO A 228 2.83 -21.35 4.11
C PRO A 228 3.67 -22.00 5.21
N LEU A 229 4.54 -21.23 5.90
CA LEU A 229 5.30 -21.72 7.06
C LEU A 229 4.37 -22.07 8.23
N GLY A 230 3.40 -21.21 8.53
CA GLY A 230 2.38 -21.45 9.54
C GLY A 230 1.49 -22.66 9.22
N LEU A 231 1.15 -22.86 7.95
CA LEU A 231 0.39 -24.03 7.49
C LEU A 231 1.16 -25.33 7.69
N VAL A 232 2.44 -25.37 7.31
CA VAL A 232 3.30 -26.55 7.54
C VAL A 232 3.38 -26.88 9.02
N LEU A 233 3.62 -25.88 9.88
CA LEU A 233 3.67 -26.09 11.32
C LEU A 233 2.34 -26.62 11.86
N ALA A 234 1.21 -26.00 11.46
CA ALA A 234 -0.12 -26.43 11.89
C ALA A 234 -0.47 -27.84 11.43
N ASN A 235 -0.13 -28.21 10.20
CA ASN A 235 -0.35 -29.56 9.65
C ASN A 235 0.53 -30.59 10.35
N THR A 236 1.77 -30.24 10.68
CA THR A 236 2.69 -31.11 11.42
C THR A 236 2.16 -31.39 12.83
N ILE A 237 1.69 -30.36 13.54
CA ILE A 237 1.09 -30.50 14.87
C ILE A 237 -0.17 -31.38 14.84
N ARG A 238 -0.95 -31.33 13.76
CA ARG A 238 -2.16 -32.14 13.55
C ARG A 238 -1.88 -33.57 13.07
N GLY A 239 -0.63 -33.91 12.76
CA GLY A 239 -0.25 -35.21 12.20
C GLY A 239 -0.65 -35.40 10.72
N ASP A 240 -1.05 -34.33 10.03
CA ASP A 240 -1.50 -34.36 8.63
C ASP A 240 -0.40 -33.82 7.68
N PHE A 241 0.87 -34.10 7.94
CA PHE A 241 1.98 -33.61 7.09
C PHE A 241 2.06 -34.38 5.77
N ALA A 242 1.85 -33.70 4.65
CA ALA A 242 2.00 -34.28 3.33
C ALA A 242 2.50 -33.24 2.30
N LEU A 243 3.60 -33.54 1.62
CA LEU A 243 4.21 -32.64 0.65
C LEU A 243 3.69 -32.92 -0.78
N PRO A 244 3.49 -31.88 -1.62
CA PRO A 244 3.70 -30.44 -1.34
C PRO A 244 2.50 -29.70 -0.72
N GLN A 245 1.33 -30.34 -0.59
CA GLN A 245 0.06 -29.71 -0.18
C GLN A 245 0.05 -29.10 1.23
N ALA A 246 0.91 -29.56 2.14
CA ALA A 246 1.04 -29.00 3.48
C ALA A 246 1.51 -27.53 3.49
N PHE A 247 2.17 -27.05 2.43
CA PHE A 247 2.51 -25.63 2.25
C PHE A 247 1.34 -24.78 1.77
N LEU A 248 0.36 -25.40 1.11
CA LEU A 248 -0.68 -24.71 0.35
C LEU A 248 -2.06 -24.84 0.99
N GLY A 249 -2.24 -25.74 1.96
CA GLY A 249 -3.56 -26.06 2.49
C GLY A 249 -3.53 -26.80 3.82
N TYR A 250 -4.69 -27.26 4.24
CA TYR A 250 -4.90 -28.10 5.42
C TYR A 250 -6.00 -29.12 5.15
N ARG A 251 -6.11 -30.15 6.00
CA ARG A 251 -7.19 -31.15 5.91
C ARG A 251 -8.48 -30.61 6.53
N ALA A 252 -9.57 -30.66 5.77
CA ALA A 252 -10.92 -30.33 6.21
C ALA A 252 -11.87 -31.53 6.04
N ARG A 253 -12.91 -31.59 6.87
CA ARG A 253 -13.95 -32.62 6.75
C ARG A 253 -14.88 -32.30 5.59
N VAL A 254 -15.29 -33.33 4.84
CA VAL A 254 -16.24 -33.19 3.72
C VAL A 254 -17.61 -32.71 4.20
N ASP A 255 -18.07 -33.18 5.36
CA ASP A 255 -19.40 -32.85 5.89
C ASP A 255 -19.49 -31.45 6.52
N ALA A 256 -18.35 -30.89 6.95
CA ALA A 256 -18.26 -29.56 7.53
C ALA A 256 -17.34 -28.68 6.68
N PHE A 257 -17.64 -28.58 5.39
CA PHE A 257 -16.78 -27.91 4.42
C PHE A 257 -16.71 -26.39 4.69
N PRO A 258 -15.51 -25.80 4.86
CA PRO A 258 -15.37 -24.37 5.15
C PRO A 258 -15.80 -23.46 4.00
N ARG A 259 -16.30 -22.24 4.30
CA ARG A 259 -16.83 -21.29 3.30
C ARG A 259 -15.78 -20.56 2.45
N PHE A 260 -14.53 -20.44 2.92
CA PHE A 260 -13.48 -19.64 2.26
C PHE A 260 -12.24 -20.48 1.97
N VAL A 261 -12.45 -21.63 1.34
CA VAL A 261 -11.37 -22.51 0.92
C VAL A 261 -11.60 -22.99 -0.50
N TRP A 262 -10.53 -23.39 -1.17
CA TRP A 262 -10.58 -24.07 -2.45
C TRP A 262 -10.34 -25.55 -2.23
N LEU A 263 -11.21 -26.39 -2.78
CA LEU A 263 -11.03 -27.84 -2.75
C LEU A 263 -9.83 -28.23 -3.61
N MET A 264 -8.88 -28.98 -3.03
CA MET A 264 -7.68 -29.46 -3.72
C MET A 264 -7.82 -30.90 -4.19
N GLU A 265 -8.85 -31.63 -3.78
CA GLU A 265 -9.04 -33.03 -4.16
C GLU A 265 -10.25 -33.18 -5.08
N LYS A 266 -10.15 -34.02 -6.09
CA LYS A 266 -11.29 -34.40 -6.94
C LYS A 266 -11.17 -35.84 -7.40
N ILE A 267 -12.31 -36.44 -7.74
CA ILE A 267 -12.35 -37.71 -8.46
C ILE A 267 -12.49 -37.38 -9.94
N ASP A 268 -11.53 -37.83 -10.75
CA ASP A 268 -11.59 -37.65 -12.19
C ASP A 268 -12.65 -38.55 -12.84
N ASP A 269 -12.89 -38.37 -14.14
CA ASP A 269 -13.89 -39.15 -14.87
C ASP A 269 -13.51 -40.64 -15.02
N ARG A 270 -12.27 -41.01 -14.66
CA ARG A 270 -11.76 -42.38 -14.61
C ARG A 270 -11.91 -43.01 -13.23
N GLY A 271 -12.47 -42.29 -12.25
CA GLY A 271 -12.64 -42.75 -10.87
C GLY A 271 -11.37 -42.64 -10.03
N GLN A 272 -10.31 -41.98 -10.52
CA GLN A 272 -9.07 -41.80 -9.78
C GLN A 272 -9.14 -40.58 -8.87
N HIS A 273 -8.60 -40.72 -7.66
CA HIS A 273 -8.44 -39.63 -6.72
C HIS A 273 -7.22 -38.78 -7.10
N VAL A 274 -7.45 -37.52 -7.47
CA VAL A 274 -6.42 -36.59 -7.95
C VAL A 274 -6.33 -35.36 -7.05
N LEU A 275 -5.10 -35.02 -6.68
CA LEU A 275 -4.75 -33.78 -6.00
C LEU A 275 -4.46 -32.68 -7.04
N VAL A 276 -5.14 -31.55 -6.89
CA VAL A 276 -5.01 -30.33 -7.67
C VAL A 276 -4.47 -29.23 -6.76
N LEU A 277 -3.17 -28.94 -6.87
CA LEU A 277 -2.50 -27.96 -6.02
C LEU A 277 -2.99 -26.53 -6.20
N PHE A 278 -3.36 -26.17 -7.44
CA PHE A 278 -3.84 -24.83 -7.81
C PHE A 278 -5.24 -24.92 -8.44
N PRO A 279 -6.29 -25.09 -7.63
CA PRO A 279 -7.66 -25.18 -8.12
C PRO A 279 -8.12 -23.88 -8.79
N LYS A 280 -8.88 -24.02 -9.89
CA LYS A 280 -9.43 -22.86 -10.63
C LYS A 280 -10.71 -22.34 -9.96
N ARG A 281 -10.96 -21.03 -10.08
CA ARG A 281 -12.23 -20.42 -9.68
C ARG A 281 -13.38 -21.03 -10.48
N GLY A 282 -14.53 -21.25 -9.83
CA GLY A 282 -15.73 -21.81 -10.47
C GLY A 282 -15.76 -23.33 -10.62
N THR A 283 -14.81 -24.05 -10.01
CA THR A 283 -14.88 -25.52 -9.92
C THR A 283 -16.17 -25.92 -9.21
N LYS A 284 -16.88 -26.95 -9.70
CA LYS A 284 -18.12 -27.46 -9.09
C LYS A 284 -17.82 -28.18 -7.77
N VAL A 285 -17.63 -27.40 -6.71
CA VAL A 285 -17.24 -27.90 -5.38
C VAL A 285 -18.24 -28.94 -4.89
N GLU A 286 -19.53 -28.66 -4.96
CA GLU A 286 -20.58 -29.57 -4.44
C GLU A 286 -20.61 -30.92 -5.17
N GLU A 287 -20.42 -30.91 -6.50
CA GLU A 287 -20.35 -32.13 -7.31
C GLU A 287 -19.13 -32.97 -6.91
N ASN A 288 -17.96 -32.33 -6.75
CA ASN A 288 -16.74 -33.01 -6.35
C ASN A 288 -16.83 -33.55 -4.91
N LEU A 289 -17.39 -32.79 -3.97
CA LEU A 289 -17.62 -33.24 -2.60
C LEU A 289 -18.55 -34.45 -2.55
N SER A 290 -19.60 -34.46 -3.39
CA SER A 290 -20.53 -35.60 -3.50
C SER A 290 -19.83 -36.86 -4.01
N ARG A 291 -18.97 -36.73 -5.04
CA ARG A 291 -18.15 -37.85 -5.54
C ARG A 291 -17.17 -38.36 -4.47
N LEU A 292 -16.48 -37.46 -3.77
CA LEU A 292 -15.54 -37.80 -2.69
C LEU A 292 -16.25 -38.51 -1.53
N ARG A 293 -17.45 -38.05 -1.15
CA ARG A 293 -18.29 -38.71 -0.14
C ARG A 293 -18.72 -40.11 -0.59
N ALA A 294 -19.12 -40.28 -1.83
CA ALA A 294 -19.50 -41.58 -2.38
C ALA A 294 -18.33 -42.58 -2.40
N ALA A 295 -17.09 -42.09 -2.50
CA ALA A 295 -15.88 -42.90 -2.41
C ALA A 295 -15.42 -43.16 -0.95
N GLY A 296 -16.19 -42.74 0.06
CA GLY A 296 -15.87 -42.96 1.47
C GLY A 296 -14.76 -42.04 2.02
N ILE A 297 -14.46 -40.93 1.34
CA ILE A 297 -13.42 -39.98 1.79
C ILE A 297 -14.03 -39.00 2.79
N GLU A 298 -13.58 -39.04 4.05
CA GLU A 298 -14.09 -38.17 5.11
C GLU A 298 -13.35 -36.83 5.23
N ARG A 299 -12.04 -36.83 4.92
CA ARG A 299 -11.15 -35.66 5.01
C ARG A 299 -10.48 -35.39 3.68
N VAL A 300 -10.46 -34.13 3.27
CA VAL A 300 -9.94 -33.65 1.99
C VAL A 300 -9.01 -32.46 2.20
N TRP A 301 -8.02 -32.31 1.33
CA TRP A 301 -7.13 -31.16 1.29
C TRP A 301 -7.85 -29.93 0.74
N VAL A 302 -7.70 -28.81 1.43
CA VAL A 302 -8.25 -27.52 1.02
C VAL A 302 -7.23 -26.40 1.16
N THR A 303 -7.19 -25.48 0.20
CA THR A 303 -6.35 -24.29 0.25
C THR A 303 -7.16 -23.11 0.80
N PRO A 304 -6.72 -22.42 1.88
CA PRO A 304 -7.43 -21.25 2.38
C PRO A 304 -7.43 -20.11 1.35
N GLN A 305 -8.57 -19.44 1.21
CA GLN A 305 -8.64 -18.16 0.53
C GLN A 305 -8.09 -17.10 1.49
N ILE A 306 -6.89 -16.63 1.23
CA ILE A 306 -6.21 -15.65 2.08
C ILE A 306 -6.82 -14.26 1.83
N PRO A 307 -7.36 -13.56 2.86
CA PRO A 307 -7.80 -12.18 2.73
C PRO A 307 -6.60 -11.26 2.61
N PHE A 308 -6.24 -10.88 1.38
CA PHE A 308 -5.04 -10.07 1.15
C PHE A 308 -5.15 -8.68 1.80
N MET A 309 -6.36 -8.16 2.01
CA MET A 309 -6.58 -6.89 2.73
C MET A 309 -6.10 -6.91 4.18
N VAL A 310 -6.16 -8.07 4.84
CA VAL A 310 -5.62 -8.22 6.21
C VAL A 310 -4.10 -8.09 6.20
N LEU A 311 -3.45 -8.59 5.13
CA LEU A 311 -2.00 -8.48 4.98
C LEU A 311 -1.58 -7.07 4.62
N ILE A 312 -2.34 -6.36 3.77
CA ILE A 312 -2.11 -4.94 3.49
C ILE A 312 -2.29 -4.11 4.76
N LEU A 313 -3.32 -4.36 5.58
CA LEU A 313 -3.48 -3.70 6.88
C LEU A 313 -2.29 -3.97 7.80
N GLY A 314 -1.86 -5.23 7.90
CA GLY A 314 -0.67 -5.60 8.68
C GLY A 314 0.58 -4.89 8.18
N GLY A 315 0.81 -4.89 6.86
CA GLY A 315 1.91 -4.18 6.22
C GLY A 315 1.85 -2.66 6.42
N PHE A 316 0.65 -2.07 6.44
CA PHE A 316 0.46 -0.64 6.70
C PHE A 316 0.86 -0.28 8.14
N VAL A 317 0.41 -1.07 9.12
CA VAL A 317 0.77 -0.89 10.52
C VAL A 317 2.26 -1.11 10.74
N LEU A 318 2.84 -2.14 10.11
CA LEU A 318 4.28 -2.41 10.17
C LEU A 318 5.10 -1.30 9.51
N ALA A 319 4.69 -0.79 8.36
CA ALA A 319 5.39 0.31 7.72
C ALA A 319 5.32 1.60 8.57
N PHE A 320 4.16 1.93 9.16
CA PHE A 320 4.04 3.11 10.01
C PHE A 320 4.85 3.00 11.31
N LEU A 321 4.81 1.85 11.99
CA LEU A 321 5.41 1.66 13.32
C LEU A 321 6.82 1.07 13.24
N GLY A 322 6.95 -0.05 12.52
CA GLY A 322 8.17 -0.82 12.42
C GLY A 322 9.21 -0.18 11.51
N GLY A 323 8.83 0.22 10.28
CA GLY A 323 9.81 0.49 9.24
C GLY A 323 9.62 -0.39 8.03
N ASN A 324 10.58 -0.34 7.11
CA ASN A 324 10.67 -1.32 6.04
C ASN A 324 11.22 -2.64 6.61
N LEU A 325 10.37 -3.66 6.71
CA LEU A 325 10.73 -4.96 7.32
C LEU A 325 11.81 -5.67 6.51
N LEU A 326 11.79 -5.53 5.18
CA LEU A 326 12.81 -6.08 4.30
C LEU A 326 14.19 -5.52 4.65
N LEU A 327 14.31 -4.20 4.90
CA LEU A 327 15.58 -3.59 5.30
C LEU A 327 16.05 -4.06 6.68
N ALA A 328 15.12 -4.31 7.60
CA ALA A 328 15.47 -4.84 8.91
C ALA A 328 16.02 -6.28 8.81
N ILE A 329 15.45 -7.10 7.93
CA ILE A 329 15.90 -8.49 7.70
C ILE A 329 17.20 -8.54 6.88
N LEU A 330 17.32 -7.71 5.84
CA LEU A 330 18.48 -7.70 4.94
C LEU A 330 19.66 -6.87 5.45
N ARG A 331 19.54 -6.19 6.59
CA ARG A 331 20.65 -5.46 7.20
C ARG A 331 21.79 -6.45 7.50
N PRO A 332 22.93 -6.38 6.79
CA PRO A 332 24.08 -7.20 7.11
C PRO A 332 24.72 -6.60 8.35
N GLY A 333 24.47 -7.21 9.52
CA GLY A 333 25.13 -6.89 10.79
C GLY A 333 24.71 -5.56 11.42
N ALA A 334 24.04 -5.66 12.58
CA ALA A 334 24.33 -4.73 13.66
C ALA A 334 25.73 -5.07 14.22
#